data_AF-E2Q8I7-F1
#
_entry.id   AF-E2Q8I7-F1
#
_cell.length_a   1.000
_cell.length_b   1.000
_cell.length_c   1.000
_cell.angle_alpha   90.00
_cell.angle_beta   90.00
_cell.angle_gamma   90.00
#
_symmetry.space_group_name_H-M   'P 1'
#
loop_
_entity.id
_entity.type
_entity.pdbx_description
1 polymer ?
#
loop_
_entity_poly.entity_id
_entity_poly.type
_entity_poly.pdbx_seq_one_letter_code
_entity_poly.pdbx_strand_id
1 'polypeptide(L)'
;MPRGRHRHSPPLHRLLPPSAVAGVAVVCAAGSWLLTEPLLLQTLATVSAAAAVTGGVLMRRWDRSAGRRVADLTRSRAGEAWRSEERIAELETAAEEARESRLKLEAKLRAKRIELAGLRGEHAALLRRYATSETERASVLEDRRQLEADSPSPAHTHAKAGAPKALPPAPTPPRYLQAARALENLARSAAGQRRAPEQGAPGRPAPARPGALPAARPG
;
A
#
# COMPACT_ATOMS: atom_id res chain seq x y z
N MET A 1 -8.59 4.45 -15.93
CA MET A 1 -8.94 5.02 -17.24
C MET A 1 -10.33 4.52 -17.65
N PRO A 2 -11.41 5.26 -17.39
CA PRO A 2 -12.76 4.80 -17.72
C PRO A 2 -12.98 4.93 -19.23
N ARG A 3 -12.78 3.83 -19.96
CA ARG A 3 -13.23 3.67 -21.34
C ARG A 3 -14.71 3.28 -21.32
N GLY A 4 -15.56 4.29 -21.16
CA GLY A 4 -17.02 4.18 -21.12
C GLY A 4 -17.70 5.20 -22.02
N ARG A 5 -17.08 5.50 -23.16
CA ARG A 5 -17.72 6.22 -24.28
C ARG A 5 -17.92 5.17 -25.38
N HIS A 6 -18.94 5.32 -26.22
CA HIS A 6 -19.30 4.40 -27.33
C HIS A 6 -20.29 3.28 -27.01
N ARG A 7 -21.45 3.61 -26.41
CA ARG A 7 -22.73 2.94 -26.75
C ARG A 7 -23.86 3.96 -26.80
N HIS A 8 -23.67 5.03 -27.56
CA HIS A 8 -24.74 5.91 -28.01
C HIS A 8 -24.68 6.01 -29.52
N SER A 9 -24.86 4.88 -30.20
CA SER A 9 -25.31 4.86 -31.59
C SER A 9 -26.80 5.23 -31.58
N PRO A 10 -27.21 6.37 -32.16
CA PRO A 10 -28.62 6.71 -32.31
C PRO A 10 -29.29 5.62 -33.17
N PRO A 11 -30.43 5.07 -32.76
CA PRO A 11 -31.04 3.98 -33.50
C PRO A 11 -31.63 4.47 -34.81
N LEU A 12 -30.94 4.19 -35.92
CA LEU A 12 -31.43 4.34 -37.29
C LEU A 12 -32.81 3.69 -37.50
N HIS A 13 -33.13 2.63 -36.75
CA HIS A 13 -34.43 1.96 -36.80
C HIS A 13 -35.61 2.79 -36.25
N ARG A 14 -35.37 3.90 -35.55
CA ARG A 14 -36.44 4.76 -35.02
C ARG A 14 -36.97 5.79 -36.02
N LEU A 15 -36.28 6.00 -37.14
CA LEU A 15 -36.73 6.90 -38.21
C LEU A 15 -37.60 6.21 -39.25
N LEU A 16 -37.64 4.86 -39.24
CA LEU A 16 -38.48 4.06 -40.14
C LEU A 16 -40.00 4.32 -39.98
N PRO A 17 -40.56 4.46 -38.76
CA PRO A 17 -41.98 4.74 -38.60
C PRO A 17 -42.45 6.08 -39.19
N PRO A 18 -41.78 7.24 -38.94
CA PRO A 18 -42.22 8.50 -39.52
C PRO A 18 -42.03 8.57 -41.04
N SER A 19 -40.98 7.95 -41.61
CA SER A 19 -40.79 7.91 -43.07
C SER A 19 -41.86 7.07 -43.77
N ALA A 20 -42.35 6.01 -43.16
CA ALA A 20 -43.43 5.18 -43.72
C ALA A 20 -44.75 5.97 -43.81
N VAL A 21 -45.10 6.74 -42.78
CA VAL A 21 -46.32 7.58 -42.77
C VAL A 21 -46.24 8.69 -43.81
N ALA A 22 -45.06 9.32 -43.98
CA ALA A 22 -44.82 10.29 -45.05
C ALA A 22 -44.91 9.64 -46.44
N GLY A 23 -44.37 8.43 -46.62
CA GLY A 23 -44.46 7.68 -47.87
C GLY A 23 -45.90 7.35 -48.28
N VAL A 24 -46.74 6.94 -47.33
CA VAL A 24 -48.17 6.67 -47.59
C VAL A 24 -48.92 7.94 -48.00
N ALA A 25 -48.64 9.09 -47.39
CA ALA A 25 -49.27 10.36 -47.76
C ALA A 25 -48.91 10.81 -49.19
N VAL A 26 -47.65 10.65 -49.60
CA VAL A 26 -47.18 10.97 -50.96
C VAL A 26 -47.79 10.03 -51.99
N VAL A 27 -47.87 8.72 -51.69
CA VAL A 27 -48.50 7.72 -52.57
C VAL A 27 -49.99 7.99 -52.73
N CYS A 28 -50.69 8.36 -51.66
CA CYS A 28 -52.09 8.78 -51.76
C CYS A 28 -52.23 10.04 -52.64
N ALA A 29 -51.45 11.10 -52.39
CA ALA A 29 -51.52 12.32 -53.20
C ALA A 29 -51.23 12.10 -54.70
N ALA A 30 -50.30 11.20 -55.03
CA ALA A 30 -50.05 10.78 -56.41
C ALA A 30 -51.24 10.01 -57.00
N GLY A 31 -51.94 9.22 -56.19
CA GLY A 31 -53.16 8.49 -56.57
C GLY A 31 -54.34 9.40 -56.95
N SER A 32 -54.50 10.59 -56.34
CA SER A 32 -55.58 11.53 -56.72
C SER A 32 -55.50 12.00 -58.17
N TRP A 33 -54.29 12.10 -58.70
CA TRP A 33 -54.08 12.65 -60.04
C TRP A 33 -54.50 11.67 -61.15
N LEU A 34 -54.69 10.39 -60.84
CA LEU A 34 -55.09 9.38 -61.81
C LEU A 34 -56.60 9.07 -61.81
N LEU A 35 -57.37 9.52 -60.83
CA LEU A 35 -58.76 9.07 -60.60
C LEU A 35 -59.77 10.24 -60.70
N THR A 36 -60.74 10.12 -61.60
CA THR A 36 -61.74 11.16 -61.94
C THR A 36 -63.09 11.02 -61.21
N GLU A 37 -63.25 10.01 -60.35
CA GLU A 37 -64.49 9.75 -59.60
C GLU A 37 -64.56 10.58 -58.30
N PRO A 38 -65.70 11.23 -57.96
CA PRO A 38 -65.81 12.11 -56.80
C PRO A 38 -65.65 11.37 -55.46
N LEU A 39 -66.10 10.12 -55.36
CA LEU A 39 -65.92 9.29 -54.16
C LEU A 39 -64.44 8.98 -53.90
N LEU A 40 -63.65 8.81 -54.97
CA LEU A 40 -62.21 8.53 -54.87
C LEU A 40 -61.42 9.77 -54.42
N LEU A 41 -61.81 10.96 -54.89
CA LEU A 41 -61.20 12.22 -54.43
C LEU A 41 -61.46 12.47 -52.93
N GLN A 42 -62.67 12.18 -52.47
CA GLN A 42 -63.06 12.42 -51.08
C GLN A 42 -62.40 11.43 -50.10
N THR A 43 -62.39 10.14 -50.45
CA THR A 43 -61.68 9.12 -49.65
C THR A 43 -60.19 9.43 -49.55
N LEU A 44 -59.55 9.83 -50.66
CA LEU A 44 -58.14 10.18 -50.64
C LEU A 44 -57.82 11.44 -49.82
N ALA A 45 -58.65 12.47 -49.91
CA ALA A 45 -58.51 13.66 -49.09
C ALA A 45 -58.62 13.34 -47.58
N THR A 46 -59.55 12.45 -47.19
CA THR A 46 -59.67 12.01 -45.80
C THR A 46 -58.45 11.22 -45.32
N VAL A 47 -57.86 10.38 -46.18
CA VAL A 47 -56.63 9.63 -45.86
C VAL A 47 -55.43 10.58 -45.71
N SER A 48 -55.30 11.58 -46.58
CA SER A 48 -54.24 12.60 -46.47
C SER A 48 -54.36 13.41 -45.16
N ALA A 49 -55.58 13.86 -44.82
CA ALA A 49 -55.84 14.55 -43.57
C ALA A 49 -55.51 13.67 -42.35
N ALA A 50 -55.92 12.39 -42.37
CA ALA A 50 -55.57 11.44 -41.32
C ALA A 50 -54.05 11.25 -41.19
N ALA A 51 -53.33 11.12 -42.30
CA ALA A 51 -51.87 10.98 -42.29
C ALA A 51 -51.17 12.23 -41.70
N ALA A 52 -51.63 13.43 -42.06
CA ALA A 52 -51.11 14.68 -41.52
C ALA A 52 -51.33 14.79 -40.00
N VAL A 53 -52.53 14.44 -39.51
CA VAL A 53 -52.84 14.42 -38.07
C VAL A 53 -51.95 13.40 -37.34
N THR A 54 -51.80 12.19 -37.89
CA THR A 54 -50.95 11.15 -37.29
C THR A 54 -49.48 11.58 -37.22
N GLY A 55 -48.96 12.22 -38.29
CA GLY A 55 -47.62 12.79 -38.33
C GLY A 55 -47.41 13.89 -37.28
N GLY A 56 -48.38 14.81 -37.14
CA GLY A 56 -48.34 15.87 -36.13
C GLY A 56 -48.35 15.33 -34.69
N VAL A 57 -49.18 14.33 -34.41
CA VAL A 57 -49.23 13.67 -33.08
C VAL A 57 -47.91 12.94 -32.79
N LEU A 58 -47.31 12.29 -33.79
CA LEU A 58 -46.04 11.60 -33.62
C LEU A 58 -44.91 12.59 -33.30
N MET A 59 -44.80 13.71 -34.02
CA MET A 59 -43.82 14.76 -33.69
C MET A 59 -44.03 15.30 -32.27
N ARG A 60 -45.28 15.60 -31.90
CA ARG A 60 -45.60 16.10 -30.54
C ARG A 60 -45.20 15.09 -29.45
N ARG A 61 -45.39 13.79 -29.71
CA ARG A 61 -44.99 12.72 -28.79
C ARG A 61 -43.47 12.58 -28.72
N TRP A 62 -42.79 12.77 -29.84
CA TRP A 62 -41.34 12.73 -29.92
C TRP A 62 -40.70 13.88 -29.15
N ASP A 63 -41.17 15.11 -29.35
CA ASP A 63 -40.67 16.30 -28.64
C ASP A 63 -40.75 16.12 -27.12
N ARG A 64 -41.92 15.64 -26.63
CA ARG A 64 -42.12 15.36 -25.20
C ARG A 64 -41.19 14.26 -24.70
N SER A 65 -40.97 13.21 -25.49
CA SER A 65 -40.09 12.08 -25.11
C SER A 65 -38.60 12.45 -25.14
N ALA A 66 -38.20 13.37 -26.03
CA ALA A 66 -36.84 13.86 -26.13
C ALA A 66 -36.51 14.76 -24.94
N GLY A 67 -37.42 15.67 -24.57
CA GLY A 67 -37.26 16.53 -23.40
C GLY A 67 -37.11 15.76 -22.10
N ARG A 68 -37.92 14.71 -21.89
CA ARG A 68 -37.79 13.83 -20.71
C ARG A 68 -36.44 13.12 -20.67
N ARG A 69 -36.00 12.55 -21.80
CA ARG A 69 -34.71 11.87 -21.88
C ARG A 69 -33.53 12.79 -21.65
N VAL A 70 -33.57 14.04 -22.12
CA VAL A 70 -32.52 15.03 -21.85
C VAL A 70 -32.50 15.36 -20.36
N ALA A 71 -33.66 15.56 -19.73
CA ALA A 71 -33.73 15.82 -18.28
C ALA A 71 -33.22 14.64 -17.44
N ASP A 72 -33.50 13.40 -17.86
CA ASP A 72 -33.00 12.21 -17.17
C ASP A 72 -31.48 12.06 -17.34
N LEU A 73 -30.95 12.32 -18.54
CA LEU A 73 -29.51 12.30 -18.81
C LEU A 73 -28.75 13.42 -18.11
N THR A 74 -29.33 14.62 -17.97
CA THR A 74 -28.69 15.70 -17.22
C THR A 74 -28.66 15.39 -15.74
N ARG A 75 -29.75 14.81 -15.18
CA ARG A 75 -29.76 14.32 -13.78
C ARG A 75 -28.75 13.20 -13.56
N SER A 76 -28.67 12.23 -14.48
CA SER A 76 -27.70 11.14 -14.36
C SER A 76 -26.26 11.64 -14.45
N ARG A 77 -25.98 12.59 -15.36
CA ARG A 77 -24.66 13.23 -15.48
C ARG A 77 -24.29 14.04 -14.24
N ALA A 78 -25.23 14.77 -13.65
CA ALA A 78 -24.99 15.49 -12.41
C ALA A 78 -24.63 14.53 -11.27
N GLY A 79 -25.34 13.40 -11.15
CA GLY A 79 -25.00 12.37 -10.15
C GLY A 79 -23.69 11.63 -10.44
N GLU A 80 -23.28 11.50 -11.69
CA GLU A 80 -21.95 10.98 -12.06
C GLU A 80 -20.83 11.97 -11.77
N ALA A 81 -21.04 13.26 -12.04
CA ALA A 81 -20.10 14.32 -11.72
C ALA A 81 -19.83 14.36 -10.21
N TRP A 82 -20.89 14.38 -9.40
CA TRP A 82 -20.79 14.32 -7.95
C TRP A 82 -19.99 13.10 -7.46
N ARG A 83 -20.30 11.90 -7.96
CA ARG A 83 -19.56 10.69 -7.59
C ARG A 83 -18.11 10.70 -8.06
N SER A 84 -17.81 11.40 -9.14
CA SER A 84 -16.43 11.55 -9.61
C SER A 84 -15.64 12.53 -8.76
N GLU A 85 -16.26 13.61 -8.31
CA GLU A 85 -15.68 14.59 -7.38
C GLU A 85 -15.40 13.94 -6.03
N GLU A 86 -16.32 13.13 -5.50
CA GLU A 86 -16.10 12.38 -4.26
C GLU A 86 -14.89 11.42 -4.38
N ARG A 87 -14.81 10.67 -5.49
CA ARG A 87 -13.67 9.77 -5.75
C ARG A 87 -12.36 10.53 -5.93
N ILE A 88 -12.40 11.75 -6.44
CA ILE A 88 -11.20 12.59 -6.56
C ILE A 88 -10.76 12.99 -5.15
N ALA A 89 -11.68 13.44 -4.29
CA ALA A 89 -11.38 13.77 -2.90
C ALA A 89 -10.79 12.57 -2.14
N GLU A 90 -11.39 11.38 -2.27
CA GLU A 90 -10.86 10.14 -1.67
C GLU A 90 -9.45 9.79 -2.17
N LEU A 91 -9.15 10.03 -3.44
CA LEU A 91 -7.81 9.77 -4.01
C LEU A 91 -6.78 10.80 -3.55
N GLU A 92 -7.19 12.05 -3.38
CA GLU A 92 -6.34 13.11 -2.85
C GLU A 92 -5.96 12.83 -1.40
N THR A 93 -6.91 12.44 -0.55
CA THR A 93 -6.61 12.06 0.84
C THR A 93 -5.71 10.84 0.91
N ALA A 94 -5.98 9.79 0.12
CA ALA A 94 -5.13 8.61 0.06
C ALA A 94 -3.70 8.94 -0.43
N ALA A 95 -3.54 9.90 -1.34
CA ALA A 95 -2.24 10.37 -1.81
C ALA A 95 -1.48 11.13 -0.71
N GLU A 96 -2.18 11.93 0.10
CA GLU A 96 -1.59 12.62 1.26
C GLU A 96 -1.14 11.63 2.34
N GLU A 97 -1.98 10.65 2.70
CA GLU A 97 -1.62 9.58 3.65
C GLU A 97 -0.39 8.78 3.19
N ALA A 98 -0.34 8.46 1.89
CA ALA A 98 0.81 7.79 1.28
C ALA A 98 2.09 8.65 1.33
N ARG A 99 1.98 9.97 1.15
CA ARG A 99 3.13 10.89 1.28
C ARG A 99 3.61 10.96 2.72
N GLU A 100 2.70 11.10 3.68
CA GLU A 100 3.07 11.12 5.10
C GLU A 100 3.77 9.83 5.54
N SER A 101 3.24 8.68 5.15
CA SER A 101 3.86 7.39 5.50
C SER A 101 5.26 7.26 4.88
N ARG A 102 5.46 7.72 3.64
CA ARG A 102 6.79 7.80 3.01
C ARG A 102 7.75 8.69 3.80
N LEU A 103 7.33 9.89 4.18
CA LEU A 103 8.16 10.82 4.96
C LEU A 103 8.55 10.22 6.32
N LYS A 104 7.61 9.56 7.01
CA LYS A 104 7.87 8.85 8.27
C LYS A 104 8.90 7.73 8.09
N LEU A 105 8.82 6.96 7.00
CA LEU A 105 9.79 5.90 6.69
C LEU A 105 11.17 6.46 6.30
N GLU A 106 11.21 7.53 5.51
CA GLU A 106 12.47 8.20 5.16
C GLU A 106 13.18 8.75 6.40
N ALA A 107 12.45 9.38 7.32
CA ALA A 107 13.01 9.86 8.58
C ALA A 107 13.62 8.71 9.40
N LYS A 108 12.91 7.58 9.50
CA LYS A 108 13.42 6.37 10.16
C LYS A 108 14.68 5.82 9.48
N LEU A 109 14.71 5.79 8.14
CA LEU A 109 15.89 5.35 7.39
C LEU A 109 17.09 6.28 7.61
N ARG A 110 16.87 7.61 7.60
CA ARG A 110 17.93 8.58 7.90
C ARG A 110 18.45 8.39 9.33
N ALA A 111 17.56 8.24 10.31
CA ALA A 111 17.94 7.96 11.69
C ALA A 111 18.80 6.69 11.81
N LYS A 112 18.37 5.58 11.18
CA LYS A 112 19.13 4.33 11.18
C LYS A 112 20.49 4.42 10.48
N ARG A 113 20.62 5.23 9.43
CA ARG A 113 21.91 5.49 8.78
C ARG A 113 22.87 6.23 9.71
N ILE A 114 22.36 7.21 10.46
CA ILE A 114 23.15 7.95 11.45
C ILE A 114 23.57 7.03 12.59
N GLU A 115 22.65 6.22 13.13
CA GLU A 115 22.97 5.23 14.17
C GLU A 115 24.06 4.25 13.71
N LEU A 116 23.98 3.73 12.47
CA LEU A 116 25.01 2.85 11.92
C LEU A 116 26.36 3.55 11.74
N ALA A 117 26.37 4.81 11.33
CA ALA A 117 27.60 5.59 11.26
C ALA A 117 28.21 5.81 12.66
N GLY A 118 27.37 6.08 13.66
CA GLY A 118 27.76 6.18 15.06
C GLY A 118 28.41 4.89 15.57
N LEU A 119 27.74 3.75 15.42
CA LEU A 119 28.26 2.44 15.84
C LEU A 119 29.59 2.07 15.16
N ARG A 120 29.75 2.41 13.87
CA ARG A 120 31.03 2.21 13.16
C ARG A 120 32.13 3.12 13.73
N GLY A 121 31.79 4.36 14.09
CA GLY A 121 32.71 5.28 14.75
C GLY A 121 33.14 4.80 16.13
N GLU A 122 32.19 4.32 16.94
CA GLU A 122 32.45 3.71 18.24
C GLU A 122 33.36 2.49 18.10
N HIS A 123 33.09 1.59 17.15
CA HIS A 123 33.92 0.41 16.91
C HIS A 123 35.35 0.79 16.52
N ALA A 124 35.53 1.79 15.65
CA ALA A 124 36.85 2.31 15.30
C ALA A 124 37.57 2.92 16.51
N ALA A 125 36.84 3.62 17.40
CA ALA A 125 37.40 4.17 18.63
C ALA A 125 37.84 3.07 19.62
N LEU A 126 37.05 2.01 19.77
CA LEU A 126 37.40 0.83 20.58
C LEU A 126 38.66 0.15 20.07
N LEU A 127 38.79 -0.06 18.75
CA LEU A 127 39.98 -0.67 18.16
C LEU A 127 41.24 0.18 18.37
N ARG A 128 41.14 1.51 18.25
CA ARG A 128 42.27 2.41 18.54
C ARG A 128 42.72 2.31 20.00
N ARG A 129 41.77 2.34 20.94
CA ARG A 129 42.05 2.20 22.39
C ARG A 129 42.67 0.84 22.74
N TYR A 130 42.19 -0.23 22.09
CA TYR A 130 42.78 -1.56 22.27
C TYR A 130 44.20 -1.61 21.71
N ALA A 131 44.42 -1.09 20.49
CA ALA A 131 45.74 -1.04 19.88
C ALA A 131 46.73 -0.22 20.73
N THR A 132 46.34 0.95 21.27
CA THR A 132 47.19 1.73 22.17
C THR A 132 47.51 0.96 23.45
N SER A 133 46.53 0.27 24.04
CA SER A 133 46.76 -0.55 25.23
C SER A 133 47.71 -1.73 24.97
N GLU A 134 47.68 -2.31 23.77
CA GLU A 134 48.63 -3.37 23.38
C GLU A 134 50.03 -2.82 23.09
N THR A 135 50.15 -1.64 22.47
CA THR A 135 51.46 -1.00 22.28
C THR A 135 52.10 -0.59 23.59
N GLU A 136 51.31 -0.09 24.55
CA GLU A 136 51.78 0.22 25.92
C GLU A 136 52.24 -1.05 26.66
N ARG A 137 51.53 -2.17 26.48
CA ARG A 137 51.98 -3.47 27.03
C ARG A 137 53.30 -3.92 26.41
N ALA A 138 53.45 -3.76 25.09
CA ALA A 138 54.68 -4.12 24.39
C ALA A 138 55.86 -3.23 24.84
N SER A 139 55.66 -1.91 24.97
CA SER A 139 56.71 -0.99 25.41
C SER A 139 57.19 -1.32 26.83
N VAL A 140 56.28 -1.63 27.76
CA VAL A 140 56.66 -2.06 29.12
C VAL A 140 57.52 -3.34 29.11
N LEU A 141 57.25 -4.27 28.19
CA LEU A 141 58.07 -5.48 28.05
C LEU A 141 59.44 -5.18 27.42
N GLU A 142 59.52 -4.24 26.48
CA GLU A 142 60.78 -3.80 25.88
C GLU A 142 61.64 -3.01 26.88
N ASP A 143 61.04 -2.09 27.64
CA ASP A 143 61.72 -1.34 28.70
C ASP A 143 62.33 -2.29 29.75
N ARG A 144 61.59 -3.35 30.13
CA ARG A 144 62.12 -4.39 31.03
C ARG A 144 63.31 -5.15 30.43
N ARG A 145 63.25 -5.50 29.13
CA ARG A 145 64.39 -6.16 28.45
C ARG A 145 65.61 -5.26 28.37
N GLN A 146 65.43 -3.96 28.15
CA GLN A 146 66.53 -2.99 28.14
C GLN A 146 67.15 -2.85 29.53
N LEU A 147 66.32 -2.75 30.57
CA LEU A 147 66.80 -2.71 31.97
C LEU A 147 67.57 -3.98 32.37
N GLU A 148 67.16 -5.16 31.90
CA GLU A 148 67.89 -6.42 32.09
C GLU A 148 69.23 -6.45 31.32
N ALA A 149 69.29 -5.84 30.14
CA ALA A 149 70.51 -5.77 29.32
C ALA A 149 71.54 -4.76 29.85
N ASP A 150 71.08 -3.62 30.37
CA ASP A 150 71.94 -2.53 30.90
C ASP A 150 72.40 -2.78 32.35
N SER A 151 71.79 -3.75 33.05
CA SER A 151 72.27 -4.17 34.38
C SER A 151 73.56 -4.98 34.24
N PRO A 152 74.70 -4.57 34.86
CA PRO A 152 75.93 -5.35 34.81
C PRO A 152 75.75 -6.69 35.54
N SER A 153 75.72 -7.78 34.77
CA SER A 153 75.40 -9.13 35.24
C SER A 153 76.38 -9.66 36.30
N PRO A 154 75.91 -10.12 37.48
CA PRO A 154 76.50 -11.27 38.13
C PRO A 154 75.92 -12.53 37.49
N ALA A 155 76.77 -13.30 36.81
CA ALA A 155 76.63 -14.74 36.53
C ALA A 155 75.22 -15.29 36.25
N HIS A 156 74.97 -15.55 34.96
CA HIS A 156 73.90 -16.40 34.42
C HIS A 156 73.53 -17.61 35.31
N THR A 157 72.42 -17.56 36.06
CA THR A 157 71.77 -18.78 36.60
C THR A 157 70.30 -18.56 37.04
N HIS A 158 69.38 -18.10 36.18
CA HIS A 158 67.94 -18.32 36.45
C HIS A 158 67.23 -18.64 35.13
N ALA A 159 67.06 -19.92 34.78
CA ALA A 159 65.97 -20.79 35.19
C ALA A 159 64.63 -20.41 34.54
N LYS A 160 64.20 -21.29 33.62
CA LYS A 160 62.86 -21.38 33.02
C LYS A 160 61.75 -21.00 34.01
N ALA A 161 61.12 -19.86 33.80
CA ALA A 161 59.80 -19.58 34.37
C ALA A 161 59.01 -18.76 33.35
N GLY A 162 57.90 -19.34 32.87
CA GLY A 162 56.98 -18.67 31.95
C GLY A 162 56.77 -19.43 30.65
N ALA A 163 56.23 -20.64 30.74
CA ALA A 163 55.55 -21.22 29.59
C ALA A 163 54.42 -20.23 29.17
N PRO A 164 54.32 -19.82 27.90
CA PRO A 164 53.18 -19.04 27.45
C PRO A 164 51.94 -19.90 27.66
N LYS A 165 50.97 -19.38 28.41
CA LYS A 165 49.63 -19.97 28.48
C LYS A 165 49.14 -20.11 27.05
N ALA A 166 49.05 -21.36 26.59
CA ALA A 166 48.73 -21.70 25.22
C ALA A 166 47.50 -20.89 24.77
N LEU A 167 47.69 -20.09 23.72
CA LEU A 167 46.61 -19.48 22.98
C LEU A 167 45.62 -20.61 22.62
N PRO A 168 44.30 -20.45 22.82
CA PRO A 168 43.36 -21.49 22.46
C PRO A 168 43.60 -21.87 20.99
N PRO A 169 43.61 -23.18 20.66
CA PRO A 169 43.96 -23.64 19.34
C PRO A 169 43.09 -22.92 18.31
N ALA A 170 43.72 -22.46 17.22
CA ALA A 170 43.02 -21.81 16.12
C ALA A 170 41.81 -22.68 15.74
N PRO A 171 40.59 -22.13 15.72
CA PRO A 171 39.38 -22.90 15.44
C PRO A 171 39.53 -23.64 14.12
N THR A 172 39.42 -24.96 14.18
CA THR A 172 39.54 -25.82 13.01
C THR A 172 38.32 -25.64 12.09
N PRO A 173 38.43 -25.87 10.77
CA PRO A 173 37.31 -25.76 9.82
C PRO A 173 35.98 -26.41 10.28
N PRO A 174 35.95 -27.62 10.89
CA PRO A 174 34.70 -28.18 11.40
C PRO A 174 34.07 -27.37 12.55
N ARG A 175 34.86 -26.65 13.34
CA ARG A 175 34.40 -25.82 14.45
C ARG A 175 33.66 -24.57 13.95
N TYR A 176 34.10 -24.02 12.82
CA TYR A 176 33.38 -22.93 12.14
C TYR A 176 32.04 -23.39 11.57
N LEU A 177 31.99 -24.59 10.97
CA LEU A 177 30.73 -25.18 10.50
C LEU A 177 29.75 -25.45 11.65
N GLN A 178 30.25 -25.89 12.79
CA GLN A 178 29.42 -26.10 13.99
C GLN A 178 28.86 -24.77 14.53
N ALA A 179 29.66 -23.71 14.55
CA ALA A 179 29.21 -22.37 14.95
C ALA A 179 28.16 -21.81 13.99
N ALA A 180 28.34 -21.98 12.67
CA ALA A 180 27.37 -21.55 11.66
C ALA A 180 26.01 -22.25 11.84
N ARG A 181 26.01 -23.58 12.08
CA ARG A 181 24.78 -24.35 12.36
C ARG A 181 24.09 -23.90 13.65
N ALA A 182 24.86 -23.57 14.69
CA ALA A 182 24.31 -23.07 15.94
C ALA A 182 23.62 -21.70 15.75
N LEU A 183 24.20 -20.82 14.94
CA LEU A 183 23.61 -19.51 14.61
C LEU A 183 22.32 -19.66 13.79
N GLU A 184 22.28 -20.58 12.81
CA GLU A 184 21.05 -20.87 12.05
C GLU A 184 19.92 -21.43 12.92
N ASN A 185 20.25 -22.30 13.88
CA ASN A 185 19.27 -22.83 14.83
C ASN A 185 18.73 -21.72 15.74
N LEU A 186 19.58 -20.79 16.17
CA LEU A 186 19.18 -19.65 16.99
C LEU A 186 18.27 -18.68 16.22
N ALA A 187 18.60 -18.39 14.96
CA ALA A 187 17.78 -17.55 14.09
C ALA A 187 16.38 -18.15 13.83
N ARG A 188 16.30 -19.47 13.59
CA ARG A 188 15.02 -20.19 13.46
C ARG A 188 14.21 -20.17 14.76
N SER A 189 14.87 -20.33 15.91
CA SER A 189 14.22 -20.28 17.22
C SER A 189 13.68 -18.89 17.53
N ALA A 190 14.44 -17.83 17.20
CA ALA A 190 13.98 -16.45 17.35
C ALA A 190 12.81 -16.10 16.43
N ALA A 191 12.79 -16.64 15.20
CA ALA A 191 11.65 -16.52 14.30
C ALA A 191 10.40 -17.27 14.81
N GLY A 192 10.59 -18.42 15.48
CA GLY A 192 9.53 -19.16 16.16
C GLY A 192 8.96 -18.40 17.37
N GLN A 193 9.82 -17.82 18.21
CA GLN A 193 9.41 -17.01 19.36
C GLN A 193 8.67 -15.73 18.97
N ARG A 194 9.01 -15.12 17.82
CA ARG A 194 8.28 -13.96 17.27
C ARG A 194 6.94 -14.31 16.61
N ARG A 195 6.74 -15.59 16.24
CA ARG A 195 5.50 -16.09 15.65
C ARG A 195 4.55 -16.73 16.65
N ALA A 196 5.00 -17.04 17.87
CA ALA A 196 4.14 -17.49 18.94
C ALA A 196 3.30 -16.30 19.46
N PRO A 197 1.97 -16.34 19.35
CA PRO A 197 1.12 -15.35 19.99
C PRO A 197 1.00 -15.65 21.50
N GLU A 198 0.62 -14.65 22.27
CA GLU A 198 0.33 -14.66 23.70
C GLU A 198 -0.47 -15.89 24.21
N GLN A 199 0.21 -16.99 24.52
CA GLN A 199 -0.42 -18.10 25.23
C GLN A 199 0.44 -18.50 26.44
N GLY A 200 -0.06 -18.11 27.61
CA GLY A 200 0.30 -18.71 28.90
C GLY A 200 1.45 -18.04 29.65
N ALA A 201 1.20 -16.83 30.17
CA ALA A 201 1.84 -16.47 31.44
C ALA A 201 1.23 -17.38 32.52
N PRO A 202 1.98 -18.29 33.18
CA PRO A 202 1.46 -18.93 34.37
C PRO A 202 1.28 -17.84 35.43
N GLY A 203 0.04 -17.69 35.88
CA GLY A 203 -0.36 -16.70 36.87
C GLY A 203 0.59 -16.72 38.07
N ARG A 204 1.30 -15.62 38.26
CA ARG A 204 1.98 -15.33 39.51
C ARG A 204 0.87 -15.17 40.57
N PRO A 205 0.85 -15.95 41.66
CA PRO A 205 -0.13 -15.73 42.72
C PRO A 205 0.08 -14.32 43.28
N ALA A 206 -1.02 -13.56 43.37
CA ALA A 206 -1.03 -12.22 43.89
C ALA A 206 -0.46 -12.19 45.32
N PRO A 207 0.40 -11.23 45.69
CA PRO A 207 0.84 -11.10 47.07
C PRO A 207 -0.35 -10.71 47.96
N ALA A 208 -0.56 -11.49 49.01
CA ALA A 208 -1.54 -11.22 50.05
C ALA A 208 -1.34 -9.81 50.63
N ARG A 209 -2.40 -9.01 50.65
CA ARG A 209 -2.42 -7.71 51.34
C ARG A 209 -2.35 -7.96 52.86
N PRO A 210 -1.43 -7.33 53.60
CA PRO A 210 -1.45 -7.39 55.06
C PRO A 210 -2.44 -6.36 55.62
N GLY A 211 -3.26 -6.80 56.57
CA GLY A 211 -3.87 -5.94 57.60
C GLY A 211 -5.21 -5.29 57.28
N ALA A 212 -6.31 -6.03 57.45
CA ALA A 212 -7.60 -5.45 57.83
C ALA A 212 -7.93 -5.93 59.25
N LEU A 213 -7.91 -4.99 60.21
CA LEU A 213 -8.32 -5.23 61.59
C LEU A 213 -9.78 -5.69 61.65
N PRO A 214 -10.14 -6.63 62.54
CA PRO A 214 -11.53 -7.03 62.73
C PRO A 214 -12.31 -5.90 63.43
N ALA A 215 -13.39 -5.45 62.78
CA ALA A 215 -14.36 -4.54 63.36
C ALA A 215 -15.05 -5.20 64.57
N ALA A 216 -15.06 -4.49 65.70
CA ALA A 216 -15.78 -4.85 66.90
C ALA A 216 -17.29 -4.94 66.63
N ARG A 217 -17.94 -5.97 67.17
CA ARG A 217 -19.40 -6.09 67.25
C ARG A 217 -19.93 -5.15 68.34
N PRO A 218 -21.08 -4.48 68.12
CA PRO A 218 -21.76 -3.76 69.19
C PRO A 218 -22.52 -4.76 70.08
N GLY A 219 -22.36 -4.60 71.39
CA GLY A 219 -23.21 -5.12 72.45
C GLY A 219 -23.40 -4.01 73.46
#